data_AF-A0A1B7U3J2-F1
#
_entry.id   AF-A0A1B7U3J2-F1
#
_cell.length_a   1.000
_cell.length_b   1.000
_cell.length_c   1.000
_cell.angle_alpha   90.00
_cell.angle_beta   90.00
_cell.angle_gamma   90.00
#
_symmetry.space_group_name_H-M   'P 1'
#
loop_
_entity.id
_entity.type
_entity.pdbx_description
1 polymer ?
#
loop_
_entity_poly.entity_id
_entity_poly.type
_entity_poly.pdbx_seq_one_letter_code
_entity_poly.pdbx_strand_id
1 'polypeptide(L)'
;MDGQGYCTRWRDNAERRGVTAHVVAGIARRHDVTAARFRVLENMAELNDPHGKSFFLIPAYADGARARDAALMTYVLNADTGYGKPATRPTDFPATPYGAAEMTRIMVRQNANRWSYSRDVAFVHRNGGRLVTTPNGMLMGLGGNWIQRLFSQRGGTTWGDIFMVNAGRVTDPGEQLRRIVSSGHAWFLDGGGTPRPSRLDLDRVLHHEERHAAQWADRGYLGMLAGYGRELFRELAFGALNRLEEDAGLADGGYKA
;
A
#
# COMPACT_ATOMS: atom_id res chain seq x y z
N MET A 1 13.84 -10.15 -14.37
CA MET A 1 12.96 -11.32 -14.58
C MET A 1 11.90 -10.90 -15.58
N ASP A 2 11.51 -11.79 -16.48
CA ASP A 2 10.46 -11.53 -17.47
C ASP A 2 9.08 -11.97 -16.95
N GLY A 3 8.03 -11.69 -17.72
CA GLY A 3 6.65 -12.06 -17.35
C GLY A 3 6.45 -13.56 -17.10
N GLN A 4 7.19 -14.43 -17.80
CA GLN A 4 7.14 -15.88 -17.59
C GLN A 4 7.75 -16.26 -16.23
N GLY A 5 8.92 -15.71 -15.90
CA GLY A 5 9.57 -15.93 -14.61
C GLY A 5 8.69 -15.49 -13.44
N TYR A 6 8.04 -14.32 -13.55
CA TYR A 6 7.10 -13.86 -12.52
C TYR A 6 5.85 -14.72 -12.42
N CYS A 7 5.33 -15.24 -13.54
CA CYS A 7 4.18 -16.15 -13.52
C CYS A 7 4.52 -17.50 -12.86
N THR A 8 5.73 -18.03 -13.08
CA THR A 8 6.21 -19.22 -12.36
C THR A 8 6.35 -18.92 -10.87
N ARG A 9 7.02 -17.81 -10.51
CA ARG A 9 7.20 -17.41 -9.12
C ARG A 9 5.89 -17.16 -8.39
N TRP A 10 4.86 -16.67 -9.07
CA TRP A 10 3.52 -16.55 -8.50
C TRP A 10 2.97 -17.91 -8.05
N ARG A 11 3.12 -18.96 -8.86
CA ARG A 11 2.69 -20.32 -8.51
C ARG A 11 3.48 -20.87 -7.33
N ASP A 12 4.81 -20.66 -7.34
CA ASP A 12 5.68 -21.08 -6.23
C ASP A 12 5.32 -20.33 -4.93
N ASN A 13 5.02 -19.04 -5.01
CA ASN A 13 4.58 -18.25 -3.86
C ASN A 13 3.25 -18.77 -3.33
N ALA A 14 2.29 -19.06 -4.21
CA ALA A 14 1.00 -19.62 -3.83
C ALA A 14 1.17 -20.97 -3.10
N GLU A 15 1.99 -21.87 -3.64
CA GLU A 15 2.28 -23.17 -3.01
C GLU A 15 2.93 -23.01 -1.64
N ARG A 16 3.98 -22.17 -1.54
CA ARG A 16 4.67 -21.89 -0.26
C ARG A 16 3.74 -21.29 0.80
N ARG A 17 2.67 -20.61 0.39
CA ARG A 17 1.68 -19.98 1.27
C ARG A 17 0.46 -20.87 1.51
N GLY A 18 0.47 -22.11 1.03
CA GLY A 18 -0.63 -23.06 1.21
C GLY A 18 -1.88 -22.74 0.40
N VAL A 19 -1.77 -21.89 -0.63
CA VAL A 19 -2.88 -21.57 -1.54
C VAL A 19 -3.08 -22.75 -2.49
N THR A 20 -4.28 -23.30 -2.51
CA THR A 20 -4.59 -24.47 -3.36
C THR A 20 -4.50 -24.14 -4.85
N ALA A 21 -4.12 -25.12 -5.67
CA ALA A 21 -4.08 -24.97 -7.12
C ALA A 21 -5.44 -24.55 -7.72
N HIS A 22 -6.55 -24.95 -7.09
CA HIS A 22 -7.89 -24.54 -7.49
C HIS A 22 -8.09 -23.02 -7.36
N VAL A 23 -7.61 -22.39 -6.28
CA VAL A 23 -7.68 -20.94 -6.08
C VAL A 23 -6.84 -20.20 -7.12
N VAL A 24 -5.60 -20.64 -7.36
CA VAL A 24 -4.70 -20.06 -8.38
C VAL A 24 -5.35 -20.14 -9.77
N ALA A 25 -5.90 -21.31 -10.13
CA ALA A 25 -6.58 -21.50 -11.40
C ALA A 25 -7.86 -20.64 -11.50
N GLY A 26 -8.56 -20.43 -10.38
CA GLY A 26 -9.72 -19.54 -10.30
C GLY A 26 -9.37 -18.08 -10.58
N ILE A 27 -8.25 -17.60 -10.01
CA ILE A 27 -7.71 -16.25 -10.31
C ILE A 27 -7.34 -16.14 -11.78
N ALA A 28 -6.56 -17.10 -12.29
CA ALA A 28 -6.10 -17.10 -13.67
C ALA A 28 -7.27 -17.05 -14.67
N ARG A 29 -8.30 -17.89 -14.49
CA ARG A 29 -9.46 -17.92 -15.39
C ARG A 29 -10.35 -16.68 -15.27
N ARG A 30 -10.62 -16.19 -14.06
CA ARG A 30 -11.57 -15.09 -13.86
C ARG A 30 -11.00 -13.74 -14.29
N HIS A 31 -9.70 -13.54 -14.11
CA HIS A 31 -9.05 -12.23 -14.29
C HIS A 31 -7.99 -12.23 -15.38
N ASP A 32 -7.93 -13.28 -16.19
CA ASP A 32 -6.94 -13.45 -17.28
C ASP A 32 -5.50 -13.20 -16.80
N VAL A 33 -5.14 -13.81 -15.67
CA VAL A 33 -3.78 -13.71 -15.13
C VAL A 33 -2.89 -14.68 -15.87
N THR A 34 -2.14 -14.13 -16.82
CA THR A 34 -1.15 -14.83 -17.65
C THR A 34 0.23 -14.22 -17.47
N ALA A 35 1.26 -14.88 -18.02
CA ALA A 35 2.63 -14.34 -18.07
C ALA A 35 2.69 -12.94 -18.71
N ALA A 36 1.85 -12.66 -19.70
CA ALA A 36 1.78 -11.35 -20.34
C ALA A 36 1.39 -10.25 -19.34
N ARG A 37 0.51 -10.55 -18.37
CA ARG A 37 0.05 -9.59 -17.37
C ARG A 37 1.15 -9.20 -16.38
N PHE A 38 2.08 -10.12 -16.09
CA PHE A 38 3.24 -9.85 -15.23
C PHE A 38 4.32 -8.98 -15.88
N ARG A 39 4.29 -8.79 -17.21
CA ARG A 39 5.26 -7.93 -17.91
C ARG A 39 5.24 -6.49 -17.43
N VAL A 40 4.13 -6.05 -16.81
CA VAL A 40 4.03 -4.72 -16.20
C VAL A 40 5.14 -4.47 -15.15
N LEU A 41 5.59 -5.53 -14.46
CA LEU A 41 6.64 -5.49 -13.44
C LEU A 41 8.07 -5.49 -14.03
N GLU A 42 8.21 -5.77 -15.33
CA GLU A 42 9.51 -5.73 -16.00
C GLU A 42 10.11 -4.31 -15.90
N ASN A 43 11.42 -4.24 -15.70
CA ASN A 43 12.18 -2.99 -15.53
C ASN A 43 11.83 -2.17 -14.28
N MET A 44 11.08 -2.74 -13.33
CA MET A 44 10.91 -2.18 -11.99
C MET A 44 11.94 -2.80 -11.05
N ALA A 45 12.53 -1.99 -10.17
CA ALA A 45 13.45 -2.52 -9.17
C ALA A 45 12.65 -3.23 -8.08
N GLU A 46 12.87 -4.53 -7.94
CA GLU A 46 12.23 -5.34 -6.91
C GLU A 46 12.92 -5.13 -5.56
N LEU A 47 12.13 -4.90 -4.52
CA LEU A 47 12.54 -4.77 -3.13
C LEU A 47 11.89 -5.91 -2.35
N ASN A 48 12.62 -6.52 -1.43
CA ASN A 48 12.11 -7.63 -0.64
C ASN A 48 12.10 -7.26 0.84
N ASP A 49 11.05 -7.68 1.53
CA ASP A 49 10.98 -7.60 2.98
C ASP A 49 11.62 -8.84 3.65
N PRO A 50 11.79 -8.84 4.99
CA PRO A 50 12.33 -9.99 5.73
C PRO A 50 11.53 -11.29 5.58
N HIS A 51 10.28 -11.21 5.14
CA HIS A 51 9.38 -12.35 4.93
C HIS A 51 9.34 -12.82 3.47
N GLY A 52 10.21 -12.27 2.63
CA GLY A 52 10.36 -12.64 1.22
C GLY A 52 9.21 -12.17 0.32
N LYS A 53 8.50 -11.10 0.71
CA LYS A 53 7.49 -10.46 -0.12
C LYS A 53 8.11 -9.40 -1.02
N SER A 54 7.60 -9.34 -2.24
CA SER A 54 8.05 -8.43 -3.28
C SER A 54 7.28 -7.11 -3.25
N PHE A 55 8.03 -6.02 -3.36
CA PHE A 55 7.57 -4.66 -3.64
C PHE A 55 8.30 -4.19 -4.90
N PHE A 56 7.69 -3.33 -5.71
CA PHE A 56 8.33 -2.85 -6.94
C PHE A 56 8.41 -1.34 -6.96
N LEU A 57 9.63 -0.81 -7.01
CA LEU A 57 9.87 0.61 -7.19
C LEU A 57 9.40 1.03 -8.58
N ILE A 58 8.39 1.91 -8.63
CA ILE A 58 7.83 2.44 -9.85
C ILE A 58 8.87 3.35 -10.53
N PRO A 59 9.22 3.10 -11.81
CA PRO A 59 10.10 3.97 -12.56
C PRO A 59 9.49 5.37 -12.70
N ALA A 60 10.30 6.41 -12.60
CA ALA A 60 9.82 7.80 -12.62
C ALA A 60 9.10 8.20 -13.93
N TYR A 61 9.30 7.44 -15.01
CA TYR A 61 8.65 7.63 -16.30
C TYR A 61 7.35 6.82 -16.46
N ALA A 62 7.00 5.96 -15.50
CA ALA A 62 5.77 5.17 -15.56
C ALA A 62 4.55 6.08 -15.36
N ASP A 63 3.51 5.82 -16.14
CA ASP A 63 2.23 6.50 -15.98
C ASP A 63 1.38 5.84 -14.87
N GLY A 64 0.26 6.50 -14.55
CA GLY A 64 -0.67 6.02 -13.53
C GLY A 64 -1.30 4.67 -13.86
N ALA A 65 -1.56 4.38 -15.14
CA ALA A 65 -2.17 3.12 -15.56
C ALA A 65 -1.21 1.95 -15.30
N ARG A 66 0.06 2.10 -15.70
CA ARG A 66 1.12 1.15 -15.41
C ARG A 66 1.33 0.96 -13.91
N ALA A 67 1.30 2.05 -13.13
CA ALA A 67 1.45 1.96 -11.68
C ALA A 67 0.29 1.19 -11.01
N ARG A 68 -0.95 1.40 -11.46
CA ARG A 68 -2.14 0.67 -10.99
C ARG A 68 -2.04 -0.82 -11.31
N ASP A 69 -1.72 -1.14 -12.55
CA ASP A 69 -1.61 -2.53 -13.00
C ASP A 69 -0.44 -3.23 -12.29
N ALA A 70 0.68 -2.54 -12.07
CA ALA A 70 1.80 -3.05 -11.28
C ALA A 70 1.42 -3.30 -9.80
N ALA A 71 0.64 -2.42 -9.18
CA ALA A 71 0.15 -2.61 -7.81
C ALA A 71 -0.71 -3.87 -7.71
N LEU A 72 -1.65 -4.07 -8.65
CA LEU A 72 -2.46 -5.27 -8.71
C LEU A 72 -1.61 -6.53 -8.92
N MET A 73 -0.67 -6.49 -9.86
CA MET A 73 0.20 -7.64 -10.15
C MET A 73 1.19 -7.95 -9.02
N THR A 74 1.52 -6.95 -8.19
CA THR A 74 2.32 -7.16 -6.97
C THR A 74 1.52 -7.93 -5.91
N TYR A 75 0.25 -7.60 -5.69
CA TYR A 75 -0.64 -8.42 -4.85
C TYR A 75 -0.72 -9.86 -5.36
N VAL A 76 -0.98 -10.03 -6.66
CA VAL A 76 -1.11 -11.36 -7.27
C VAL A 76 0.18 -12.17 -7.05
N LEU A 77 1.33 -11.59 -7.40
CA LEU A 77 2.63 -12.24 -7.29
C LEU A 77 2.92 -12.74 -5.87
N ASN A 78 2.63 -11.93 -4.85
CA ASN A 78 2.95 -12.26 -3.46
C ASN A 78 2.12 -13.43 -2.91
N ALA A 79 0.93 -13.65 -3.47
CA ALA A 79 -0.03 -14.68 -3.07
C ALA A 79 -0.53 -14.61 -1.61
N ASP A 80 -0.20 -13.52 -0.89
CA ASP A 80 -0.55 -13.25 0.51
C ASP A 80 -0.01 -11.86 0.91
N THR A 81 -0.72 -11.13 1.76
CA THR A 81 -0.29 -9.82 2.29
C THR A 81 0.63 -9.96 3.49
N GLY A 82 0.62 -11.09 4.19
CA GLY A 82 1.34 -11.30 5.47
C GLY A 82 0.59 -10.82 6.71
N TYR A 83 -0.52 -10.09 6.53
CA TYR A 83 -1.36 -9.62 7.63
C TYR A 83 -2.05 -10.78 8.37
N GLY A 84 -2.18 -10.67 9.70
CA GLY A 84 -2.82 -11.69 10.54
C GLY A 84 -1.96 -12.94 10.81
N LYS A 85 -0.71 -12.98 10.33
CA LYS A 85 0.27 -14.01 10.73
C LYS A 85 0.68 -13.84 12.18
N PRO A 86 1.20 -14.89 12.85
CA PRO A 86 1.52 -14.84 14.27
C PRO A 86 2.51 -13.71 14.59
N ALA A 87 1.97 -12.58 15.04
CA ALA A 87 2.71 -11.49 15.64
C ALA A 87 2.54 -11.58 17.17
N THR A 88 3.37 -10.84 17.90
CA THR A 88 3.29 -10.78 19.37
C THR A 88 1.99 -10.15 19.90
N ARG A 89 1.18 -9.56 19.02
CA ARG A 89 -0.09 -8.91 19.36
C ARG A 89 -1.19 -9.29 18.35
N PRO A 90 -2.46 -9.39 18.80
CA PRO A 90 -3.60 -9.53 17.90
C PRO A 90 -3.66 -8.39 16.87
N THR A 91 -4.19 -8.71 15.69
CA THR A 91 -4.57 -7.75 14.65
C THR A 91 -6.00 -7.26 14.89
N ASP A 92 -6.35 -6.08 14.37
CA ASP A 92 -7.69 -5.49 14.57
C ASP A 92 -8.75 -6.17 13.69
N PHE A 93 -8.34 -6.78 12.58
CA PHE A 93 -9.20 -7.46 11.63
C PHE A 93 -8.68 -8.86 11.29
N PRO A 94 -9.56 -9.76 10.82
CA PRO A 94 -9.14 -11.01 10.22
C PRO A 94 -8.44 -10.79 8.88
N ALA A 95 -7.48 -11.65 8.55
CA ALA A 95 -6.85 -11.63 7.24
C ALA A 95 -7.85 -11.99 6.13
N THR A 96 -7.86 -11.20 5.06
CA THR A 96 -8.69 -11.50 3.90
C THR A 96 -8.09 -12.66 3.11
N PRO A 97 -8.87 -13.72 2.79
CA PRO A 97 -8.36 -14.86 2.04
C PRO A 97 -7.85 -14.47 0.65
N TYR A 98 -6.68 -15.00 0.27
CA TYR A 98 -6.16 -14.85 -1.08
C TYR A 98 -7.05 -15.57 -2.09
N GLY A 99 -7.48 -14.86 -3.15
CA GLY A 99 -8.40 -15.45 -4.12
C GLY A 99 -8.93 -14.47 -5.15
N ALA A 100 -9.73 -15.00 -6.08
CA ALA A 100 -10.31 -14.21 -7.17
C ALA A 100 -11.31 -13.15 -6.67
N ALA A 101 -12.00 -13.42 -5.55
CA ALA A 101 -12.87 -12.45 -4.89
C ALA A 101 -12.06 -11.25 -4.37
N GLU A 102 -10.93 -11.52 -3.70
CA GLU A 102 -10.07 -10.46 -3.17
C GLU A 102 -9.42 -9.63 -4.28
N MET A 103 -8.94 -10.29 -5.35
CA MET A 103 -8.47 -9.58 -6.54
C MET A 103 -9.56 -8.67 -7.14
N THR A 104 -10.82 -9.14 -7.16
CA THR A 104 -11.95 -8.31 -7.62
C THR A 104 -12.16 -7.09 -6.72
N ARG A 105 -12.10 -7.28 -5.39
CA ARG A 105 -12.25 -6.20 -4.41
C ARG A 105 -11.18 -5.12 -4.59
N ILE A 106 -9.92 -5.53 -4.78
CA ILE A 106 -8.79 -4.62 -5.06
C ILE A 106 -9.03 -3.87 -6.37
N MET A 107 -9.44 -4.55 -7.45
CA MET A 107 -9.74 -3.90 -8.73
C MET A 107 -10.87 -2.85 -8.61
N VAL A 108 -11.92 -3.15 -7.84
CA VAL A 108 -13.02 -2.20 -7.59
C VAL A 108 -12.52 -0.98 -6.83
N ARG A 109 -11.73 -1.18 -5.76
CA ARG A 109 -11.11 -0.10 -4.97
C ARG A 109 -10.21 0.78 -5.85
N GLN A 110 -9.31 0.16 -6.62
CA GLN A 110 -8.41 0.86 -7.54
C GLN A 110 -9.17 1.66 -8.61
N ASN A 111 -10.31 1.16 -9.09
CA ASN A 111 -11.12 1.88 -10.07
C ASN A 111 -11.88 3.07 -9.47
N ALA A 112 -12.42 2.93 -8.26
CA ALA A 112 -13.01 4.03 -7.50
C ALA A 112 -11.96 5.11 -7.21
N ASN A 113 -10.74 4.69 -6.88
CA ASN A 113 -9.58 5.55 -6.64
C ASN A 113 -8.77 5.88 -7.90
N ARG A 114 -9.27 5.65 -9.13
CA ARG A 114 -8.50 5.86 -10.38
C ARG A 114 -7.91 7.26 -10.54
N TRP A 115 -8.51 8.23 -9.86
CA TRP A 115 -8.07 9.62 -9.85
C TRP A 115 -6.71 9.77 -9.17
N SER A 116 -6.37 8.96 -8.14
CA SER A 116 -5.06 9.01 -7.48
C SER A 116 -3.96 8.49 -8.40
N TYR A 117 -4.25 7.47 -9.21
CA TYR A 117 -3.30 6.97 -10.21
C TYR A 117 -3.10 7.97 -11.35
N SER A 118 -4.18 8.45 -11.96
CA SER A 118 -4.11 9.29 -13.17
C SER A 118 -3.56 10.69 -12.91
N ARG A 119 -3.72 11.24 -11.70
CA ARG A 119 -3.26 12.58 -11.34
C ARG A 119 -1.97 12.55 -10.52
N ASP A 120 -1.90 11.69 -9.51
CA ASP A 120 -0.92 11.87 -8.44
C ASP A 120 0.38 11.11 -8.67
N VAL A 121 0.38 10.00 -9.43
CA VAL A 121 1.63 9.24 -9.71
C VAL A 121 2.67 10.10 -10.44
N ALA A 122 2.28 10.69 -11.57
CA ALA A 122 3.17 11.56 -12.33
C ALA A 122 3.54 12.83 -11.54
N PHE A 123 2.60 13.32 -10.73
CA PHE A 123 2.83 14.48 -9.88
C PHE A 123 3.91 14.19 -8.81
N VAL A 124 3.81 13.08 -8.08
CA VAL A 124 4.81 12.65 -7.08
C VAL A 124 6.19 12.56 -7.71
N HIS A 125 6.31 11.88 -8.87
CA HIS A 125 7.60 11.72 -9.55
C HIS A 125 8.21 13.03 -10.03
N ARG A 126 7.41 13.94 -10.61
CA ARG A 126 7.87 15.28 -11.04
C ARG A 126 8.36 16.14 -9.89
N ASN A 127 7.85 15.90 -8.68
CA ASN A 127 8.26 16.61 -7.46
C ASN A 127 9.35 15.88 -6.67
N GLY A 128 10.08 14.96 -7.32
CA GLY A 128 11.20 14.24 -6.71
C GLY A 128 10.80 13.07 -5.81
N GLY A 129 9.51 12.81 -5.60
CA GLY A 129 9.03 11.67 -4.84
C GLY A 129 9.16 10.35 -5.61
N ARG A 130 9.11 9.23 -4.87
CA ARG A 130 9.14 7.87 -5.41
C ARG A 130 8.02 7.03 -4.81
N LEU A 131 7.63 5.99 -5.54
CA LEU A 131 6.50 5.13 -5.25
C LEU A 131 6.94 3.68 -5.39
N VAL A 132 6.46 2.82 -4.50
CA VAL A 132 6.56 1.36 -4.62
C VAL A 132 5.17 0.75 -4.65
N THR A 133 5.01 -0.36 -5.35
CA THR A 133 3.83 -1.21 -5.20
C THR A 133 3.91 -2.02 -3.92
N THR A 134 2.76 -2.29 -3.30
CA THR A 134 2.69 -3.07 -2.06
C THR A 134 1.94 -4.40 -2.27
N PRO A 135 2.17 -5.41 -1.40
CA PRO A 135 1.43 -6.66 -1.41
C PRO A 135 -0.08 -6.52 -1.24
N ASN A 136 -0.60 -5.36 -0.79
CA ASN A 136 -2.03 -5.11 -0.57
C ASN A 136 -2.72 -4.48 -1.80
N GLY A 137 -2.00 -4.42 -2.94
CA GLY A 137 -2.53 -3.90 -4.19
C GLY A 137 -2.63 -2.38 -4.25
N MET A 138 -1.89 -1.67 -3.39
CA MET A 138 -1.84 -0.20 -3.35
C MET A 138 -0.42 0.32 -3.62
N LEU A 139 -0.25 1.64 -3.63
CA LEU A 139 1.06 2.29 -3.71
C LEU A 139 1.50 2.81 -2.34
N MET A 140 2.79 2.73 -2.06
CA MET A 140 3.43 3.39 -0.93
C MET A 140 4.50 4.35 -1.44
N GLY A 141 4.48 5.59 -0.97
CA GLY A 141 5.31 6.66 -1.48
C GLY A 141 6.04 7.45 -0.41
N LEU A 142 7.07 8.17 -0.86
CA LEU A 142 7.88 9.04 -0.02
C LEU A 142 8.47 10.18 -0.87
N GLY A 143 8.58 11.38 -0.28
CA GLY A 143 8.97 12.61 -0.99
C GLY A 143 7.82 13.26 -1.78
N GLY A 144 8.12 14.32 -2.55
CA GLY A 144 7.11 15.16 -3.24
C GLY A 144 6.83 16.49 -2.51
N ASN A 145 6.07 17.41 -3.14
CA ASN A 145 6.04 18.84 -2.75
C ASN A 145 4.67 19.50 -2.46
N TRP A 146 3.56 18.80 -2.25
CA TRP A 146 2.24 19.46 -2.33
C TRP A 146 1.21 18.60 -1.60
N ILE A 147 0.33 19.04 -0.70
CA ILE A 147 0.09 20.34 -0.08
C ILE A 147 0.53 20.18 1.40
N GLN A 148 1.85 20.27 1.56
CA GLN A 148 2.70 20.38 2.77
C GLN A 148 2.17 19.80 4.11
N ARG A 149 2.60 18.58 4.50
CA ARG A 149 2.61 18.10 5.91
C ARG A 149 1.28 18.18 6.71
N LEU A 150 0.12 18.37 6.07
CA LEU A 150 -1.07 18.95 6.71
C LEU A 150 -1.74 18.13 7.84
N PHE A 151 -1.34 16.87 8.06
CA PHE A 151 -1.89 16.01 9.13
C PHE A 151 -0.78 15.19 9.83
N SER A 152 0.34 15.85 10.19
CA SER A 152 1.53 15.20 10.77
C SER A 152 1.31 14.63 12.18
N GLN A 153 0.39 13.69 12.36
CA GLN A 153 0.39 12.79 13.51
C GLN A 153 0.55 11.34 13.04
N ARG A 154 1.64 10.70 13.51
CA ARG A 154 1.81 9.25 13.75
C ARG A 154 2.24 8.25 12.66
N GLY A 155 2.49 8.60 11.40
CA GLY A 155 3.27 7.68 10.52
C GLY A 155 3.20 7.90 9.01
N GLY A 156 2.11 8.47 8.51
CA GLY A 156 1.90 8.73 7.09
C GLY A 156 0.46 9.16 6.81
N THR A 157 0.06 9.18 5.55
CA THR A 157 -1.32 9.50 5.17
C THR A 157 -1.71 8.76 3.90
N THR A 158 -2.87 8.11 3.91
CA THR A 158 -3.44 7.52 2.70
C THR A 158 -4.33 8.49 1.95
N TRP A 159 -4.10 8.58 0.63
CA TRP A 159 -4.78 9.44 -0.31
C TRP A 159 -5.19 8.64 -1.55
N GLY A 160 -6.49 8.28 -1.62
CA GLY A 160 -6.95 7.30 -2.60
C GLY A 160 -6.26 5.95 -2.38
N ASP A 161 -5.52 5.47 -3.38
CA ASP A 161 -4.73 4.22 -3.28
C ASP A 161 -3.23 4.44 -3.03
N ILE A 162 -2.83 5.63 -2.55
CA ILE A 162 -1.43 5.98 -2.28
C ILE A 162 -1.25 6.27 -0.79
N PHE A 163 -0.46 5.44 -0.11
CA PHE A 163 0.02 5.70 1.24
C PHE A 163 1.34 6.48 1.22
N MET A 164 1.35 7.71 1.70
CA MET A 164 2.55 8.53 1.78
C MET A 164 3.18 8.43 3.17
N VAL A 165 4.36 7.83 3.27
CA VAL A 165 5.11 7.67 4.53
C VAL A 165 5.67 9.01 4.97
N ASN A 166 5.47 9.36 6.25
CA ASN A 166 6.06 10.56 6.82
C ASN A 166 7.49 10.28 7.32
N ALA A 167 8.46 10.50 6.43
CA ALA A 167 9.89 10.38 6.72
C ALA A 167 10.65 11.71 6.55
N GLY A 168 9.95 12.85 6.62
CA GLY A 168 10.58 14.18 6.53
C GLY A 168 11.24 14.46 5.18
N ARG A 169 12.26 15.33 5.18
CA ARG A 169 13.02 15.65 3.97
C ARG A 169 14.07 14.57 3.74
N VAL A 170 13.96 13.89 2.61
CA VAL A 170 14.78 12.72 2.28
C VAL A 170 15.49 12.98 0.96
N THR A 171 16.81 12.81 0.94
CA THR A 171 17.65 13.12 -0.22
C THR A 171 17.45 12.11 -1.36
N ASP A 172 17.29 10.83 -1.02
CA ASP A 172 16.96 9.77 -1.96
C ASP A 172 15.71 9.01 -1.48
N PRO A 173 14.53 9.37 -2.00
CA PRO A 173 13.29 8.70 -1.65
C PRO A 173 13.25 7.22 -2.02
N GLY A 174 13.89 6.81 -3.11
CA GLY A 174 13.90 5.42 -3.56
C GLY A 174 14.72 4.54 -2.62
N GLU A 175 15.88 5.01 -2.19
CA GLU A 175 16.70 4.33 -1.20
C GLU A 175 16.04 4.27 0.18
N GLN A 176 15.35 5.34 0.60
CA GLN A 176 14.61 5.29 1.85
C GLN A 176 13.43 4.29 1.81
N LEU A 177 12.71 4.21 0.69
CA LEU A 177 11.67 3.19 0.49
C LEU A 177 12.24 1.77 0.55
N ARG A 178 13.44 1.55 -0.03
CA ARG A 178 14.15 0.27 0.11
C ARG A 178 14.45 -0.07 1.56
N ARG A 179 14.92 0.89 2.36
CA ARG A 179 15.17 0.69 3.80
C ARG A 179 13.91 0.36 4.58
N ILE A 180 12.79 1.02 4.28
CA ILE A 180 11.49 0.73 4.90
C ILE A 180 11.04 -0.70 4.58
N VAL A 181 11.07 -1.07 3.30
CA VAL A 181 10.67 -2.42 2.86
C VAL A 181 11.58 -3.48 3.49
N SER A 182 12.89 -3.32 3.39
CA SER A 182 13.84 -4.30 3.90
C SER A 182 13.88 -4.41 5.42
N SER A 183 13.42 -3.38 6.16
CA SER A 183 13.25 -3.51 7.60
C SER A 183 11.99 -4.29 7.99
N GLY A 184 10.95 -4.33 7.14
CA GLY A 184 9.67 -4.95 7.46
C GLY A 184 8.87 -4.24 8.57
N HIS A 185 9.24 -3.00 8.89
CA HIS A 185 8.63 -2.21 9.97
C HIS A 185 8.14 -0.88 9.41
N ALA A 186 7.12 -0.30 10.04
CA ALA A 186 6.68 1.06 9.76
C ALA A 186 7.71 2.07 10.26
N TRP A 187 7.82 3.22 9.59
CA TRP A 187 8.78 4.27 9.94
C TRP A 187 8.05 5.56 10.32
N PHE A 188 8.68 6.33 11.20
CA PHE A 188 8.18 7.62 11.65
C PHE A 188 9.34 8.60 11.85
N LEU A 189 9.01 9.88 12.02
CA LEU A 189 9.98 10.90 12.43
C LEU A 189 10.10 10.92 13.96
N ASP A 190 11.32 10.77 14.47
CA ASP A 190 11.59 11.07 15.87
C ASP A 190 11.49 12.57 16.18
N GLY A 191 11.61 12.94 17.46
CA GLY A 191 11.53 14.34 17.89
C GLY A 191 12.60 15.25 17.29
N GLY A 192 13.68 14.68 16.73
CA GLY A 192 14.72 15.40 16.00
C GLY A 192 14.48 15.48 14.49
N GLY A 193 13.35 14.97 13.99
CA GLY A 193 13.04 14.93 12.56
C GLY A 193 13.84 13.90 11.78
N THR A 194 14.43 12.91 12.46
CA THR A 194 15.16 11.81 11.82
C THR A 194 14.22 10.62 11.60
N PRO A 195 14.19 10.01 10.41
CA PRO A 195 13.43 8.79 10.17
C PRO A 195 13.95 7.62 10.99
N ARG A 196 13.08 6.96 11.73
CA ARG A 196 13.38 5.77 12.53
C ARG A 196 12.37 4.66 12.28
N PRO A 197 12.79 3.39 12.27
CA PRO A 197 11.86 2.27 12.31
C PRO A 197 11.13 2.26 13.65
N SER A 198 9.83 1.97 13.60
CA SER A 198 9.01 1.66 14.76
C SER A 198 9.07 0.17 15.09
N ARG A 199 8.37 -0.23 16.17
CA ARG A 199 8.14 -1.65 16.50
C ARG A 199 6.91 -2.23 15.80
N LEU A 200 6.24 -1.45 14.96
CA LEU A 200 5.03 -1.86 14.28
C LEU A 200 5.40 -2.49 12.94
N ASP A 201 4.87 -3.69 12.69
CA ASP A 201 5.10 -4.41 11.44
C ASP A 201 4.54 -3.61 10.26
N LEU A 202 5.30 -3.57 9.16
CA LEU A 202 4.89 -2.86 7.95
C LEU A 202 3.55 -3.40 7.42
N ASP A 203 3.29 -4.69 7.58
CA ASP A 203 2.08 -5.36 7.09
C ASP A 203 0.81 -4.87 7.80
N ARG A 204 0.95 -4.57 9.10
CA ARG A 204 -0.16 -4.05 9.90
C ARG A 204 -0.52 -2.65 9.45
N VAL A 205 0.49 -1.80 9.27
CA VAL A 205 0.28 -0.46 8.72
C VAL A 205 -0.30 -0.54 7.32
N LEU A 206 0.28 -1.33 6.42
CA LEU A 206 -0.25 -1.46 5.06
C LEU A 206 -1.69 -1.99 5.03
N HIS A 207 -2.10 -2.82 5.99
CA HIS A 207 -3.50 -3.23 6.12
C HIS A 207 -4.39 -2.08 6.62
N HIS A 208 -3.97 -1.38 7.66
CA HIS A 208 -4.65 -0.18 8.17
C HIS A 208 -4.86 0.87 7.05
N GLU A 209 -3.80 1.17 6.30
CA GLU A 209 -3.83 2.10 5.18
C GLU A 209 -4.69 1.60 4.00
N GLU A 210 -4.75 0.29 3.79
CA GLU A 210 -5.64 -0.30 2.80
C GLU A 210 -7.13 -0.10 3.15
N ARG A 211 -7.47 -0.08 4.44
CA ARG A 211 -8.81 0.27 4.92
C ARG A 211 -9.12 1.75 4.70
N HIS A 212 -8.16 2.64 4.92
CA HIS A 212 -8.32 4.05 4.52
C HIS A 212 -8.52 4.19 3.00
N ALA A 213 -7.81 3.41 2.19
CA ALA A 213 -8.02 3.39 0.74
C ALA A 213 -9.43 2.92 0.36
N ALA A 214 -10.01 1.96 1.09
CA ALA A 214 -11.40 1.55 0.93
C ALA A 214 -12.39 2.66 1.34
N GLN A 215 -12.13 3.38 2.43
CA GLN A 215 -12.94 4.53 2.83
C GLN A 215 -12.94 5.65 1.76
N TRP A 216 -11.79 5.90 1.12
CA TRP A 216 -11.69 6.80 -0.04
C TRP A 216 -12.52 6.30 -1.23
N ALA A 217 -12.49 4.99 -1.51
CA ALA A 217 -13.26 4.40 -2.60
C ALA A 217 -14.77 4.54 -2.38
N ASP A 218 -15.24 4.33 -1.15
CA ASP A 218 -16.66 4.39 -0.79
C ASP A 218 -17.20 5.83 -0.76
N ARG A 219 -16.43 6.77 -0.20
CA ARG A 219 -16.85 8.18 -0.08
C ARG A 219 -16.59 9.00 -1.35
N GLY A 220 -15.64 8.56 -2.18
CA GLY A 220 -15.20 9.27 -3.38
C GLY A 220 -14.42 10.55 -3.08
N TYR A 221 -13.72 11.08 -4.11
CA TYR A 221 -12.83 12.25 -3.97
C TYR A 221 -13.51 13.48 -3.32
N LEU A 222 -14.73 13.82 -3.77
CA LEU A 222 -15.47 14.98 -3.24
C LEU A 222 -16.11 14.69 -1.88
N GLY A 223 -16.59 13.47 -1.64
CA GLY A 223 -17.17 13.07 -0.36
C GLY A 223 -16.12 12.99 0.74
N MET A 224 -14.89 12.59 0.40
CA MET A 224 -13.77 12.72 1.32
C MET A 224 -13.36 14.18 1.49
N LEU A 225 -13.17 15.02 0.46
CA LEU A 225 -12.84 16.44 0.69
C LEU A 225 -13.88 17.16 1.58
N ALA A 226 -15.17 16.86 1.43
CA ALA A 226 -16.23 17.38 2.29
C ALA A 226 -16.21 16.78 3.71
N GLY A 227 -15.94 15.47 3.85
CA GLY A 227 -15.81 14.78 5.14
C GLY A 227 -14.56 15.19 5.91
N TYR A 228 -13.43 15.35 5.22
CA TYR A 228 -12.12 15.74 5.74
C TYR A 228 -12.12 17.17 6.27
N GLY A 229 -12.83 18.10 5.60
CA GLY A 229 -13.03 19.45 6.14
C GLY A 229 -13.84 19.46 7.44
N ARG A 230 -14.82 18.54 7.58
CA ARG A 230 -15.66 18.42 8.78
C ARG A 230 -14.94 17.71 9.93
N GLU A 231 -14.12 16.70 9.62
CA GLU A 231 -13.34 15.95 10.61
C GLU A 231 -12.10 16.73 11.07
N LEU A 232 -11.38 17.44 10.19
CA LEU A 232 -10.31 18.36 10.56
C LEU A 232 -10.84 19.48 11.49
N PHE A 233 -12.02 20.04 11.20
CA PHE A 233 -12.67 21.01 12.09
C PHE A 233 -13.00 20.41 13.46
N ARG A 234 -13.37 19.12 13.51
CA ARG A 234 -13.74 18.43 14.75
C ARG A 234 -12.52 18.04 15.57
N GLU A 235 -11.43 17.63 14.93
CA GLU A 235 -10.16 17.32 15.56
C GLU A 235 -9.50 18.58 16.12
N LEU A 236 -9.52 19.70 15.36
CA LEU A 236 -9.05 21.01 15.85
C LEU A 236 -9.91 21.58 16.97
N ALA A 237 -11.24 21.40 16.92
CA ALA A 237 -12.15 21.98 17.91
C ALA A 237 -12.33 21.12 19.17
N PHE A 238 -12.13 19.80 19.10
CA PHE A 238 -12.48 18.87 20.19
C PHE A 238 -11.39 17.88 20.60
N GLY A 239 -10.24 17.80 19.90
CA GLY A 239 -9.11 16.94 20.30
C GLY A 239 -9.41 15.44 20.40
N ALA A 240 -10.45 14.95 19.71
CA ALA A 240 -10.93 13.57 19.79
C ALA A 240 -10.37 12.70 18.65
N LEU A 241 -10.10 11.42 18.93
CA LEU A 241 -9.74 10.41 17.93
C LEU A 241 -10.83 10.32 16.85
N ASN A 242 -10.42 10.30 15.58
CA ASN A 242 -11.33 10.32 14.45
C ASN A 242 -11.96 8.92 14.24
N ARG A 243 -13.29 8.84 13.99
CA ARG A 243 -14.00 7.58 13.71
C ARG A 243 -13.40 6.80 12.54
N LEU A 244 -12.79 7.51 11.59
CA LEU A 244 -12.08 6.87 10.48
C LEU A 244 -10.91 6.01 10.92
N GLU A 245 -10.18 6.43 11.96
CA GLU A 245 -9.03 5.71 12.51
C GLU A 245 -9.50 4.49 13.30
N GLU A 246 -10.63 4.59 14.01
CA GLU A 246 -11.27 3.45 14.68
C GLU A 246 -11.71 2.38 13.67
N ASP A 247 -12.39 2.80 12.60
CA ASP A 247 -12.84 1.90 11.53
C ASP A 247 -11.68 1.29 10.72
N ALA A 248 -10.50 1.93 10.72
CA ALA A 248 -9.27 1.44 10.09
C ALA A 248 -8.41 0.56 11.01
N GLY A 249 -8.73 0.48 12.31
CA GLY A 249 -8.00 -0.31 13.30
C GLY A 249 -6.91 0.48 14.00
N LEU A 250 -7.15 0.83 15.27
CA LEU A 250 -6.24 1.64 16.07
C LEU A 250 -4.90 0.93 16.34
N ALA A 251 -4.90 -0.34 16.74
CA ALA A 251 -3.67 -1.03 17.09
C ALA A 251 -2.80 -1.33 15.86
N ASP A 252 -3.43 -1.62 14.73
CA ASP A 252 -2.76 -1.81 13.44
C ASP A 252 -2.19 -0.50 12.88
N GLY A 253 -2.79 0.65 13.22
CA GLY A 253 -2.24 1.99 12.96
C GLY A 253 -1.21 2.47 14.02
N GLY A 254 -0.95 1.67 15.07
CA GLY A 254 0.01 2.00 16.13
C GLY A 254 -0.53 2.87 17.26
N TYR A 255 -1.84 3.10 17.31
CA TYR A 255 -2.54 3.75 18.42
C TYR A 255 -2.70 2.80 19.61
N LYS A 256 -2.86 3.38 20.81
CA LYS A 256 -3.33 2.61 21.97
C LYS A 256 -4.82 2.34 21.78
N ALA A 257 -5.17 1.08 21.59
CA ALA A 257 -6.54 0.58 21.74
C ALA A 257 -6.88 0.40 23.23
#